data_AF-A0A9C9TCV3-F1
#
_entry.id   AF-A0A9C9TCV3-F1
#
_cell.length_a   1.000
_cell.length_b   1.000
_cell.length_c   1.000
_cell.angle_alpha   90.00
_cell.angle_beta   90.00
_cell.angle_gamma   90.00
#
_symmetry.space_group_name_H-M   'P 1'
#
loop_
_entity.id
_entity.type
_entity.pdbx_description
1 polymer ?
#
loop_
_entity_poly.entity_id
_entity_poly.type
_entity_poly.pdbx_seq_one_letter_code
_entity_poly.pdbx_strand_id
1 'polypeptide(L)' 'ALLAASSDPNAENATRFREVPPGEPPSLVNPPTGCRFHPRCDRKIENLCDKETPPHFETGPDHQVACWLYR' A
#
# COMPACT_ATOMS: atom_id res chain seq x y z
N ALA A 1 4.09 -17.43 -5.16
CA ALA A 1 4.31 -16.09 -4.58
C ALA A 1 5.41 -15.32 -5.33
N LEU A 2 6.66 -15.81 -5.36
CA LEU A 2 7.76 -15.15 -6.10
C LEU A 2 7.53 -15.05 -7.63
N LEU A 3 6.85 -16.01 -8.23
CA LEU A 3 6.53 -16.03 -9.68
C LEU A 3 5.49 -14.97 -10.12
N ALA A 4 4.75 -14.33 -9.20
CA ALA A 4 3.79 -13.28 -9.55
C ALA A 4 4.40 -11.88 -9.53
N ALA A 5 5.57 -11.72 -8.92
CA ALA A 5 6.33 -10.47 -8.90
C ALA A 5 7.30 -10.35 -10.08
N SER A 6 7.47 -11.42 -10.88
CA SER A 6 8.20 -11.34 -12.13
C SER A 6 7.37 -10.55 -13.15
N SER A 7 8.05 -9.66 -13.89
CA SER A 7 7.47 -8.93 -15.01
C SER A 7 6.72 -9.88 -15.95
N ASP A 8 5.45 -9.60 -16.21
CA ASP A 8 4.66 -10.31 -17.24
C ASP A 8 5.18 -9.88 -18.64
N PRO A 9 5.84 -10.78 -19.39
CA PRO A 9 6.47 -10.45 -20.65
C PRO A 9 5.48 -10.33 -21.81
N ASN A 10 4.17 -10.32 -21.56
CA ASN A 10 3.18 -10.09 -22.60
C ASN A 10 3.44 -8.74 -23.31
N ALA A 11 3.71 -8.79 -24.62
CA ALA A 11 3.99 -7.62 -25.45
C ALA A 11 2.85 -6.58 -25.44
N GLU A 12 1.61 -7.00 -25.19
CA GLU A 12 0.46 -6.10 -25.04
C GLU A 12 0.60 -5.14 -23.83
N ASN A 13 1.41 -5.51 -22.83
CA ASN A 13 1.68 -4.64 -21.67
C ASN A 13 2.39 -3.34 -22.08
N ALA A 14 3.09 -3.32 -23.22
CA ALA A 14 3.76 -2.13 -23.74
C ALA A 14 2.80 -1.08 -24.33
N THR A 15 1.60 -1.50 -24.77
CA THR A 15 0.62 -0.62 -25.42
C THR A 15 -0.55 -0.27 -24.51
N ARG A 16 -0.73 -0.99 -23.40
CA ARG A 16 -1.84 -0.80 -22.47
C ARG A 16 -1.46 0.17 -21.36
N PHE A 17 -2.11 1.33 -21.34
CA PHE A 17 -1.99 2.27 -20.23
C PHE A 17 -2.57 1.66 -18.94
N ARG A 18 -1.83 1.77 -17.84
CA ARG A 18 -2.27 1.38 -16.50
C ARG A 18 -2.16 2.61 -15.61
N GLU A 19 -3.15 2.80 -14.75
CA GLU A 19 -3.06 3.84 -13.72
C GLU A 19 -1.85 3.53 -12.83
N VAL A 20 -0.89 4.45 -12.81
CA VAL A 20 0.27 4.36 -11.94
C VAL A 20 -0.14 4.99 -10.61
N PRO A 21 -0.02 4.27 -9.47
CA PRO A 21 -0.26 4.87 -8.17
C PRO A 21 0.59 6.13 -8.00
N PRO A 22 0.00 7.27 -7.61
CA PRO A 22 0.75 8.51 -7.49
C PRO A 22 1.80 8.42 -6.38
N GLY A 23 2.94 9.07 -6.60
CA GLY A 23 4.00 9.25 -5.61
C GLY A 23 5.07 8.16 -5.59
N GLU A 24 6.21 8.50 -5.01
CA GLU A 24 7.40 7.63 -4.97
C GLU A 24 7.38 6.62 -3.82
N PRO A 25 8.02 5.45 -3.95
CA PRO A 25 8.24 4.57 -2.82
C PRO A 25 8.88 5.33 -1.65
N PRO A 26 8.39 5.17 -0.41
CA PRO A 26 8.99 5.85 0.73
C PRO A 26 10.44 5.37 0.94
N SER A 27 11.28 6.25 1.47
CA SER A 27 12.63 5.88 1.87
C SER A 27 12.59 4.70 2.84
N LEU A 28 13.34 3.64 2.54
CA LEU A 28 13.49 2.50 3.45
C LEU A 28 14.41 2.81 4.63
N VAL A 29 15.29 3.80 4.48
CA VAL A 29 16.18 4.28 5.55
C VAL A 29 15.41 5.15 6.54
N ASN A 30 14.58 6.04 6.01
CA ASN A 30 13.77 6.99 6.80
C ASN A 30 12.30 6.80 6.45
N PRO A 31 11.65 5.73 6.94
CA PRO A 31 10.25 5.50 6.66
C PRO A 31 9.38 6.59 7.29
N PRO A 32 8.24 6.94 6.65
CA PRO A 32 7.25 7.83 7.23
C PRO A 32 6.73 7.29 8.58
N THR A 33 6.36 8.22 9.48
CA THR A 33 5.78 7.89 10.78
C THR A 33 4.35 7.36 10.64
N GLY A 34 3.88 6.60 11.63
CA GLY A 34 2.54 6.00 11.59
C GLY A 34 2.37 4.97 10.46
N CYS A 35 1.26 5.06 9.72
CA CYS A 35 0.97 4.18 8.59
C CYS A 35 1.91 4.49 7.41
N ARG A 36 2.77 3.53 7.03
CA ARG A 36 3.77 3.72 5.97
C ARG A 36 3.22 4.13 4.60
N PHE A 37 1.93 3.89 4.37
CA PHE A 37 1.23 4.23 3.13
C PHE A 37 0.60 5.63 3.14
N HIS A 38 0.53 6.31 4.29
CA HIS A 38 -0.13 7.60 4.44
C HIS A 38 0.34 8.69 3.45
N PRO A 39 1.61 8.74 2.98
CA PRO A 39 2.02 9.77 2.01
C PRO A 39 1.41 9.59 0.61
N ARG A 40 0.88 8.40 0.30
CA ARG A 40 0.32 8.05 -1.03
C ARG A 40 -1.10 7.48 -0.96
N CYS A 41 -1.70 7.46 0.22
CA CYS A 41 -3.04 6.92 0.44
C CYS A 41 -4.09 8.00 0.17
N ASP A 42 -4.97 7.77 -0.79
CA ASP A 42 -6.13 8.63 -1.12
C ASP A 42 -7.19 8.64 -0.01
N ARG A 43 -7.21 7.61 0.85
CA ARG A 43 -8.12 7.48 2.00
C ARG A 43 -7.46 7.82 3.34
N LYS A 44 -6.36 8.59 3.33
CA LYS A 44 -5.65 8.99 4.56
C LYS A 44 -6.59 9.67 5.55
N ILE A 45 -6.53 9.24 6.82
CA ILE A 45 -7.17 9.92 7.94
C ILE A 45 -6.11 10.85 8.57
N GLU A 46 -6.29 12.16 8.42
CA GLU A 46 -5.42 13.19 9.00
C GLU A 46 -5.33 13.06 10.52
N ASN A 47 -4.13 13.25 11.08
CA ASN A 47 -3.81 13.13 12.51
C ASN A 47 -3.94 11.72 13.12
N LEU A 48 -4.22 10.70 12.31
CA LEU A 48 -4.21 9.31 12.74
C LEU A 48 -3.21 8.50 11.91
N CYS A 49 -3.36 8.51 10.58
CA CYS A 49 -2.51 7.74 9.69
C CYS A 49 -1.05 8.25 9.67
N ASP A 50 -0.80 9.52 9.89
CA ASP A 50 0.55 10.13 9.94
C ASP A 50 1.24 10.01 11.31
N LYS A 51 0.48 9.64 12.35
CA LYS A 51 0.97 9.60 13.74
C LYS A 51 1.04 8.18 14.30
N GLU A 52 0.06 7.36 13.99
CA GLU A 52 -0.11 6.04 14.61
C GLU A 52 -0.05 4.91 13.58
N THR A 53 0.63 3.83 13.96
CA THR A 53 0.71 2.62 13.16
C THR A 53 -0.54 1.77 13.40
N PRO A 54 -1.31 1.40 12.37
CA PRO A 54 -2.49 0.57 12.55
C PRO A 54 -2.13 -0.81 13.10
N PRO A 55 -2.88 -1.35 14.07
CA PRO A 55 -2.77 -2.75 14.45
C PRO A 55 -3.31 -3.65 13.32
N HIS A 56 -3.19 -4.96 13.50
CA HIS A 56 -3.84 -5.92 12.63
C HIS A 56 -5.33 -6.04 13.00
N PHE A 57 -6.20 -5.82 12.03
CA PHE A 57 -7.64 -6.04 12.10
C PHE A 57 -7.98 -7.32 11.33
N GLU A 58 -8.84 -8.16 11.89
CA GLU A 58 -9.36 -9.35 11.19
C GLU A 58 -10.52 -8.94 10.28
N THR A 59 -10.46 -9.32 8.99
CA THR A 59 -11.54 -9.02 8.03
C THR A 59 -12.19 -10.29 7.47
N GLY A 60 -11.78 -11.46 7.98
CA GLY A 60 -12.28 -12.76 7.59
C GLY A 60 -11.38 -13.89 8.12
N PRO A 61 -11.77 -15.16 7.91
CA PRO A 61 -10.94 -16.30 8.27
C PRO A 61 -9.57 -16.21 7.62
N ASP A 62 -8.51 -16.25 8.43
CA ASP A 62 -7.11 -16.12 8.00
C ASP A 62 -6.77 -14.85 7.18
N HIS A 63 -7.59 -13.80 7.28
CA HIS A 63 -7.35 -12.53 6.59
C HIS A 63 -7.21 -11.37 7.58
N GLN A 64 -6.06 -10.69 7.49
CA GLN A 64 -5.74 -9.55 8.35
C GLN A 64 -5.31 -8.34 7.51
N VAL A 65 -5.67 -7.16 8.00
CA VAL A 65 -5.29 -5.88 7.40
C VAL A 65 -4.71 -4.96 8.46
N ALA A 66 -3.71 -4.16 8.11
CA ALA A 66 -3.17 -3.10 8.97
C ALA A 66 -3.62 -1.74 8.43
N CYS A 67 -4.90 -1.41 8.60
CA CYS A 67 -5.49 -0.17 8.09
C CYS A 67 -6.61 0.36 9.00
N TRP A 68 -6.51 1.63 9.38
CA TRP A 68 -7.46 2.32 10.27
C TRP A 68 -8.91 2.38 9.76
N LEU A 69 -9.14 2.09 8.47
CA LEU A 69 -10.49 2.00 7.90
C LEU A 69 -11.26 0.76 8.34
N TYR A 70 -10.58 -0.25 8.91
CA TYR A 70 -11.15 -1.54 9.35
C TYR A 70 -11.27 -1.67 10.87
N ARG A 71 -11.18 -0.55 11.57
CA ARG A 71 -11.48 -0.47 13.01
C ARG A 71 -12.93 -0.85 13.32
#